data_AF-A0A5K1GQE5-F1
#
_entry.id   AF-A0A5K1GQE5-F1
#
_cell.length_a   1.000
_cell.length_b   1.000
_cell.length_c   1.000
_cell.angle_alpha   90.00
_cell.angle_beta   90.00
_cell.angle_gamma   90.00
#
_symmetry.space_group_name_H-M   'P 1'
#
loop_
_entity.id
_entity.type
_entity.pdbx_description
1 polymer ?
#
loop_
_entity_poly.entity_id
_entity_poly.type
_entity_poly.pdbx_seq_one_letter_code
_entity_poly.pdbx_strand_id
1 'polypeptide(L)'
;VTSRNDQRQYWMHEEETYRFVPVKEFSEAFHSFHIGQKLDAELSTPFDKSKNHLAALTNSKYGVSKLKLLKACFSRELLLMKRNSFVHFF
;
A
#
# COMPACT_ATOMS: atom_id res chain seq x y z
N VAL A 1 14.51 2.92 6.31
CA VAL A 1 15.86 2.55 6.80
C VAL A 1 16.64 3.83 7.07
N THR A 2 17.41 3.88 8.15
CA THR A 2 18.16 5.05 8.62
C THR A 2 19.28 5.45 7.67
N SER A 3 19.65 6.73 7.65
CA SER A 3 20.81 7.20 6.87
C SER A 3 22.12 6.62 7.42
N ARG A 4 23.22 6.72 6.66
CA ARG A 4 24.55 6.28 7.13
C ARG A 4 24.99 7.00 8.40
N ASN A 5 24.64 8.28 8.52
CA ASN A 5 24.99 9.11 9.67
C ASN A 5 24.13 8.77 10.89
N ASP A 6 22.88 8.39 10.66
CA ASP A 6 21.91 8.12 11.73
C ASP A 6 21.91 6.67 12.22
N GLN A 7 22.52 5.72 11.51
CA GLN A 7 22.42 4.31 11.88
C GLN A 7 23.22 3.97 13.14
N ARG A 8 24.35 4.66 13.39
CA ARG A 8 25.24 4.36 14.52
C ARG A 8 24.56 4.50 15.89
N GLN A 9 23.59 5.40 16.03
CA GLN A 9 22.88 5.59 17.31
C GLN A 9 22.01 4.38 17.72
N TYR A 10 21.72 3.47 16.77
CA TYR A 10 20.96 2.25 17.00
C TYR A 10 21.86 1.01 17.13
N TRP A 11 23.18 1.20 17.21
CA TRP A 11 24.12 0.10 17.33
C TRP A 11 24.02 -0.53 18.73
N MET A 12 23.65 -1.80 18.79
CA MET A 12 23.47 -2.53 20.05
C MET A 12 24.77 -3.17 20.56
N HIS A 13 25.68 -3.54 19.65
CA HIS A 13 26.89 -4.28 20.00
C HIS A 13 27.99 -3.36 20.49
N GLU A 14 27.93 -2.95 21.76
CA GLU A 14 28.90 -2.02 22.37
C GLU A 14 30.35 -2.52 22.33
N GLU A 15 30.55 -3.83 22.30
CA GLU A 15 31.88 -4.47 22.23
C GLU A 15 32.43 -4.56 20.80
N GLU A 16 31.60 -4.36 19.78
CA GLU A 16 31.98 -4.45 18.37
C GLU A 16 32.16 -3.06 17.75
N THR A 17 33.15 -2.93 16.84
CA THR A 17 33.30 -1.69 16.09
C THR A 17 32.12 -1.50 15.15
N TYR A 18 31.46 -0.34 15.25
CA TYR A 18 30.34 0.00 14.38
C TYR A 18 30.67 -0.22 12.89
N ARG A 19 29.80 -0.98 12.22
CA ARG A 19 29.80 -1.15 10.77
C ARG A 19 28.46 -0.69 10.21
N PHE A 20 28.51 0.11 9.16
CA PHE A 20 27.31 0.47 8.42
C PHE A 20 26.71 -0.76 7.72
N VAL A 21 25.43 -1.01 7.97
CA VAL A 21 24.62 -2.05 7.34
C VAL A 21 23.80 -1.42 6.20
N PRO A 22 24.06 -1.79 4.93
CA PRO A 22 23.26 -1.31 3.81
C PRO A 22 21.79 -1.76 3.89
N VAL A 23 20.91 -0.98 3.29
CA VAL A 23 19.45 -1.26 3.22
C VAL A 23 19.17 -2.69 2.73
N LYS A 24 19.90 -3.13 1.71
CA LYS A 24 19.73 -4.46 1.10
C LYS A 24 20.05 -5.57 2.10
N GLU A 25 21.20 -5.49 2.76
CA GLU A 25 21.63 -6.46 3.78
C GLU A 25 20.64 -6.51 4.95
N PHE A 26 20.18 -5.34 5.41
CA PHE A 26 19.17 -5.26 6.47
C PHE A 26 17.84 -5.92 6.05
N SER A 27 17.39 -5.69 4.81
CA SER A 27 16.16 -6.28 4.28
C SER A 27 16.26 -7.81 4.18
N GLU A 28 17.37 -8.33 3.67
CA GLU A 28 17.61 -9.77 3.55
C GLU A 28 17.70 -10.44 4.92
N ALA A 29 18.38 -9.80 5.87
CA ALA A 29 18.46 -10.26 7.25
C ALA A 29 17.07 -10.25 7.92
N PHE A 30 16.27 -9.21 7.71
CA PHE A 30 14.91 -9.14 8.23
C PHE A 30 14.02 -10.27 7.70
N HIS A 31 14.01 -10.54 6.39
CA HIS A 31 13.24 -11.66 5.82
C HIS A 31 13.72 -13.03 6.33
N SER A 32 15.02 -13.17 6.59
CA SER A 32 15.58 -14.40 7.15
C SER A 32 15.31 -14.56 8.65
N PHE A 33 15.06 -13.47 9.37
CA PHE A 33 14.77 -13.47 10.79
C PHE A 33 13.39 -14.07 11.08
N HIS A 34 13.25 -14.76 12.21
CA HIS A 34 12.02 -15.51 12.51
C HIS A 34 10.75 -14.63 12.51
N ILE A 35 10.86 -13.34 12.87
CA ILE A 35 9.73 -12.39 12.79
C ILE A 35 9.39 -12.11 11.33
N GLY A 36 10.37 -11.87 10.47
CA GLY A 36 10.15 -11.65 9.04
C GLY A 36 9.52 -12.86 8.38
N GLN A 37 10.04 -14.06 8.65
CA GLN A 37 9.45 -15.31 8.14
C GLN A 37 8.01 -15.51 8.61
N LYS A 38 7.74 -15.25 9.90
CA LYS A 38 6.37 -15.34 10.46
C LYS A 38 5.45 -14.32 9.81
N LEU A 39 5.91 -13.09 9.62
CA LEU A 39 5.14 -12.02 8.98
C LEU A 39 4.86 -12.36 7.51
N ASP A 40 5.84 -12.85 6.78
CA ASP A 40 5.67 -13.28 5.39
C ASP A 40 4.66 -14.44 5.29
N ALA A 41 4.70 -15.40 6.22
CA ALA A 41 3.72 -16.47 6.29
C ALA A 41 2.30 -15.95 6.61
N GLU A 42 2.18 -14.99 7.54
CA GLU A 42 0.89 -14.38 7.91
C GLU A 42 0.29 -13.57 6.75
N LEU A 43 1.12 -12.83 6.02
CA LEU A 43 0.70 -12.01 4.88
C LEU A 43 0.51 -12.82 3.58
N SER A 44 1.03 -14.05 3.50
CA SER A 44 0.86 -14.92 2.34
C SER A 44 -0.61 -15.24 2.07
N THR A 45 -1.42 -15.33 3.13
CA THR A 45 -2.87 -15.47 3.01
C THR A 45 -3.55 -14.10 3.09
N PRO A 46 -4.39 -13.73 2.10
CA PRO A 46 -5.14 -12.49 2.17
C PRO A 46 -6.01 -12.41 3.43
N PHE A 47 -5.99 -11.26 4.11
CA PHE A 47 -6.82 -11.03 5.28
C PHE A 47 -8.31 -11.12 4.93
N ASP A 48 -9.06 -11.86 5.74
CA ASP A 48 -10.52 -11.95 5.63
C ASP A 48 -11.18 -10.67 6.14
N LYS A 49 -11.64 -9.85 5.19
CA LYS A 49 -12.29 -8.56 5.46
C LYS A 49 -13.61 -8.69 6.24
N SER A 50 -14.20 -9.88 6.34
CA SER A 50 -15.36 -10.11 7.21
C SER A 50 -15.03 -9.87 8.69
N LYS A 51 -13.75 -10.00 9.06
CA LYS A 51 -13.21 -9.79 10.41
C LYS A 51 -12.81 -8.34 10.69
N ASN A 52 -13.08 -7.40 9.77
CA ASN A 52 -12.76 -6.00 9.97
C ASN A 52 -13.47 -5.43 11.22
N HIS A 53 -12.81 -4.52 11.91
CA HIS A 53 -13.41 -3.76 13.01
C HIS A 53 -14.56 -2.88 12.50
N LEU A 54 -15.58 -2.64 13.32
CA LEU A 54 -16.76 -1.82 12.94
C LEU A 54 -16.39 -0.38 12.54
N ALA A 55 -15.32 0.16 13.13
CA ALA A 55 -14.77 1.47 12.81
C ALA A 55 -13.72 1.45 11.68
N ALA A 56 -13.58 0.36 10.93
CA ALA A 56 -12.67 0.30 9.78
C ALA A 56 -13.09 1.33 8.73
N LEU A 57 -12.12 2.09 8.22
CA LEU A 57 -12.34 3.19 7.27
C LEU A 57 -13.05 2.74 5.98
N THR A 58 -12.80 1.50 5.55
CA THR A 58 -13.52 0.91 4.42
C THR A 58 -13.51 -0.61 4.49
N ASN A 59 -14.67 -1.23 4.23
CA ASN A 59 -14.81 -2.69 4.09
C ASN A 59 -14.76 -3.14 2.63
N SER A 60 -14.82 -2.21 1.68
CA SER A 60 -14.82 -2.47 0.25
C SER A 60 -13.64 -1.78 -0.45
N LYS A 61 -13.23 -2.31 -1.60
CA LYS A 61 -12.18 -1.70 -2.43
C LYS A 61 -12.58 -0.31 -2.95
N TYR A 62 -13.88 -0.07 -3.12
CA TYR A 62 -14.45 1.19 -3.62
C TYR A 62 -15.58 1.64 -2.69
N GLY A 63 -15.72 2.96 -2.48
CA GLY A 63 -16.81 3.53 -1.67
C GLY A 63 -18.21 3.41 -2.30
N VAL A 64 -18.29 3.03 -3.58
CA VAL A 64 -19.52 2.85 -4.33
C VAL A 64 -19.46 1.57 -5.17
N SER A 65 -20.62 1.00 -5.52
CA SER A 65 -20.67 -0.19 -6.35
C SER A 65 -20.18 0.07 -7.78
N LYS A 66 -19.62 -0.96 -8.43
CA LYS A 66 -19.15 -0.87 -9.83
C LYS A 66 -20.23 -0.37 -10.79
N LEU A 67 -21.49 -0.75 -10.56
CA LEU A 67 -22.63 -0.27 -11.37
C LEU A 67 -22.87 1.23 -11.19
N LYS A 68 -22.75 1.75 -9.96
CA LYS A 68 -22.86 3.20 -9.71
C LYS A 68 -21.69 3.95 -10.36
N LEU A 69 -20.47 3.41 -10.31
CA LEU A 69 -19.32 3.96 -11.02
C LEU A 69 -19.56 4.01 -12.54
N LEU A 70 -20.04 2.91 -13.13
CA LEU A 70 -20.35 2.86 -14.56
C LEU A 70 -21.41 3.89 -14.95
N LYS A 71 -22.49 4.01 -14.17
CA LYS A 71 -23.52 5.03 -14.38
C LYS A 71 -22.94 6.45 -14.28
N ALA A 72 -22.12 6.72 -13.27
CA ALA A 72 -21.49 8.03 -13.09
C ALA A 72 -20.56 8.38 -14.27
N CYS A 73 -19.75 7.43 -14.75
CA CYS A 73 -18.94 7.61 -15.94
C CYS A 73 -19.79 7.87 -17.18
N PHE A 74 -20.84 7.07 -17.41
CA PHE A 74 -21.75 7.27 -18.54
C PHE A 74 -22.45 8.63 -18.49
N SER A 75 -22.94 9.05 -17.32
CA SER A 75 -23.53 10.37 -17.13
C SER A 75 -22.54 11.50 -17.40
N ARG A 76 -21.26 11.34 -17.02
CA ARG A 76 -20.20 12.28 -17.34
C ARG A 76 -19.99 12.38 -18.86
N GLU A 77 -19.85 11.26 -19.55
CA GLU A 77 -19.65 11.25 -21.01
C GLU A 77 -20.85 11.86 -21.75
N LEU A 78 -22.08 11.49 -21.38
CA LEU A 78 -23.30 12.07 -21.95
C LEU A 78 -23.34 13.60 -21.77
N LEU A 79 -22.97 14.08 -20.59
CA LEU A 79 -22.93 15.51 -20.29
C LEU A 79 -21.86 16.23 -21.13
N LEU A 80 -20.70 15.61 -21.32
CA LEU A 80 -19.64 16.13 -22.19
C LEU A 80 -20.08 16.17 -23.66
N MET A 81 -20.74 15.12 -24.15
CA MET A 81 -21.32 15.09 -25.51
C MET A 81 -22.37 16.18 -25.71
N LYS A 82 -23.22 16.42 -24.70
CA LYS A 82 -24.23 17.49 -24.75
C LYS A 82 -23.61 18.89 -24.75
N ARG A 83 -22.57 19.14 -23.94
CA ARG A 83 -21.89 20.44 -23.88
C ARG A 83 -21.07 20.73 -25.14
N ASN A 84 -20.50 19.70 -25.76
CA ASN A 84 -19.75 19.79 -26.99
C ASN A 84 -20.55 19.30 -28.20
N SER A 85 -21.88 19.45 -28.17
CA SER A 85 -22.73 18.93 -29.25
C SER A 85 -22.37 19.53 -30.61
N PHE A 86 -21.81 20.75 -30.64
CA PHE A 86 -21.30 21.39 -31.86
C PHE A 86 -20.10 20.64 -32.48
N VAL A 87 -19.34 19.84 -31.73
CA VAL A 87 -18.26 19.00 -32.28
C VAL A 87 -18.82 17.67 -32.82
N HIS A 88 -19.99 17.26 -32.36
CA HIS A 88 -20.61 15.97 -32.72
C HIS A 88 -21.71 16.08 -33.79
N PHE A 89 -22.23 17.29 -34.05
CA PHE A 89 -23.27 17.56 -35.05
C PHE A 89 -22.74 18.10 -36.39
N PHE A 90 -21.44 18.40 -36.50
CA PHE A 90 -20.77 18.80 -37.75
C PHE A 90 -19.84 17.68 -38.26
#